data_AF-A0A821F9U1-F1
#
_entry.id   AF-A0A821F9U1-F1
#
_cell.length_a   1.000
_cell.length_b   1.000
_cell.length_c   1.000
_cell.angle_alpha   90.00
_cell.angle_beta   90.00
_cell.angle_gamma   90.00
#
_symmetry.space_group_name_H-M   'P 1'
#
loop_
_entity.id
_entity.type
_entity.pdbx_description
1 polymer ?
#
loop_
_entity_poly.entity_id
_entity_poly.type
_entity_poly.pdbx_seq_one_letter_code
_entity_poly.pdbx_strand_id
1 'polypeptide(L)'
;YICSTKTNKNPANYFPNATELTIKHCLEKLDDLLVQTLNRIVPLRQLTKLIIKDFHINFDKFIDVLYLRPHLHTFKSDFLSLNSIYPSAIRKTGTFRHVLHTNRIKTLELRHECTLEEIQLIVDLFRQLNYLNIGMKSKEIEPIVQYQLTVMIEKENVLDDYLIKFVNRDMYLWC
;
A
#
# COMPACT_ATOMS: atom_id res chain seq x y z
N TYR A 1 20.95 -0.83 11.58
CA TYR A 1 21.89 0.30 11.51
C TYR A 1 22.83 0.10 10.34
N ILE A 2 22.77 0.95 9.30
CA ILE A 2 23.85 1.10 8.33
C ILE A 2 24.11 2.61 8.22
N CYS A 3 25.10 3.09 8.97
CA CYS A 3 25.71 4.40 8.78
C CYS A 3 26.81 4.25 7.73
N SER A 4 26.89 5.17 6.77
CA SER A 4 28.11 5.36 5.98
C SER A 4 28.27 6.83 5.60
N THR A 5 29.03 7.54 6.43
CA THR A 5 29.77 8.74 6.05
C THR A 5 31.03 8.32 5.29
N LYS A 6 30.93 8.18 3.96
CA LYS A 6 32.03 8.43 3.01
C LYS A 6 31.55 8.24 1.58
N THR A 7 31.83 9.25 0.78
CA THR A 7 31.79 9.28 -0.68
C THR A 7 32.76 8.24 -1.23
N ASN A 8 32.28 7.04 -1.57
CA ASN A 8 33.07 6.09 -2.33
C ASN A 8 32.43 5.83 -3.70
N LYS A 9 33.20 6.16 -4.74
CA LYS A 9 32.89 5.99 -6.16
C LYS A 9 32.99 4.50 -6.54
N ASN A 10 32.01 3.73 -6.08
CA ASN A 10 31.48 2.50 -6.66
C ASN A 10 30.50 1.94 -5.63
N PRO A 11 29.18 1.91 -5.88
CA PRO A 11 28.28 1.28 -4.95
C PRO A 11 28.40 -0.23 -5.18
N ALA A 12 29.41 -0.85 -4.58
CA ALA A 12 29.33 -2.27 -4.32
C ALA A 12 28.06 -2.46 -3.47
N ASN A 13 27.12 -3.25 -3.97
CA ASN A 13 25.90 -3.51 -3.23
C ASN A 13 26.27 -4.20 -1.92
N TYR A 14 25.76 -3.72 -0.79
CA TYR A 14 26.11 -4.29 0.52
C TYR A 14 25.72 -5.77 0.61
N PHE A 15 24.61 -6.15 -0.02
CA PHE A 15 24.09 -7.51 -0.04
C PHE A 15 23.78 -7.94 -1.49
N PRO A 16 24.79 -8.28 -2.29
CA PRO A 16 24.64 -8.51 -3.72
C PRO A 16 23.89 -9.80 -4.06
N ASN A 17 23.67 -10.72 -3.11
CA ASN A 17 22.94 -11.98 -3.31
C ASN A 17 21.59 -12.01 -2.59
N ALA A 18 21.24 -10.98 -1.83
CA ALA A 18 19.99 -10.95 -1.09
C ALA A 18 18.81 -10.69 -2.02
N THR A 19 17.74 -11.48 -1.89
CA THR A 19 16.50 -11.33 -2.65
C THR A 19 15.37 -10.74 -1.81
N GLU A 20 15.54 -10.68 -0.49
CA GLU A 20 14.56 -10.11 0.43
C GLU A 20 15.18 -8.95 1.21
N LEU A 21 14.43 -7.87 1.36
CA LEU A 21 14.83 -6.72 2.14
C LEU A 21 13.73 -6.31 3.10
N THR A 22 14.09 -6.18 4.37
CA THR A 22 13.24 -5.57 5.40
C THR A 22 13.89 -4.31 5.91
N ILE A 23 13.20 -3.19 5.80
CA ILE A 23 13.61 -1.90 6.35
C ILE A 23 12.73 -1.63 7.57
N LYS A 24 13.38 -1.34 8.70
CA LYS A 24 12.74 -0.90 9.95
C LYS A 24 13.39 0.39 10.40
N HIS A 25 12.61 1.30 10.98
CA HIS A 25 13.12 2.53 11.62
C HIS A 25 14.09 3.31 10.72
N CYS A 26 13.66 3.66 9.52
CA CYS A 26 14.49 4.45 8.62
C CYS A 26 14.43 5.93 8.98
N LEU A 27 15.59 6.60 8.87
CA LEU A 27 15.74 8.04 9.04
C LEU A 27 14.81 8.76 8.05
N GLU A 28 14.18 9.85 8.50
CA GLU A 28 13.19 10.69 7.79
C GLU A 28 13.59 11.13 6.36
N LYS A 29 14.86 10.94 5.96
CA LYS A 29 15.43 11.33 4.67
C LYS A 29 15.36 10.27 3.56
N LEU A 30 14.65 9.16 3.77
CA LEU A 30 14.64 8.06 2.79
C LEU A 30 13.81 8.37 1.53
N ASP A 31 12.82 9.28 1.60
CA ASP A 31 11.83 9.45 0.54
C ASP A 31 12.40 9.96 -0.79
N ASP A 32 13.33 10.92 -0.75
CA ASP A 32 13.92 11.48 -1.98
C ASP A 32 14.96 10.57 -2.62
N LEU A 33 15.55 9.66 -1.83
CA LEU A 33 16.63 8.80 -2.24
C LEU A 33 16.27 7.32 -2.16
N LEU A 34 14.97 6.98 -2.08
CA LEU A 34 14.50 5.62 -1.83
C LEU A 34 15.09 4.64 -2.84
N VAL A 35 14.93 4.94 -4.12
CA VAL A 35 15.46 4.14 -5.23
C VAL A 35 16.97 3.95 -5.13
N GLN A 36 17.72 5.04 -4.92
CA GLN A 36 19.18 5.00 -4.85
C GLN A 36 19.66 4.23 -3.63
N THR A 37 18.98 4.40 -2.49
CA THR A 37 19.31 3.75 -1.23
C THR A 37 19.03 2.26 -1.30
N LEU A 38 17.84 1.87 -1.80
CA LEU A 38 17.49 0.48 -2.01
C LEU A 38 18.52 -0.19 -2.93
N ASN A 39 18.79 0.42 -4.09
CA ASN A 39 19.69 -0.17 -5.08
C ASN A 39 21.15 -0.26 -4.60
N ARG A 40 21.58 0.55 -3.62
CA ARG A 40 22.89 0.43 -2.96
C ARG A 40 22.92 -0.71 -1.95
N ILE A 41 21.81 -1.02 -1.31
CA ILE A 41 21.72 -2.08 -0.30
C ILE A 41 21.62 -3.43 -1.01
N VAL A 42 20.64 -3.56 -1.91
CA VAL A 42 20.32 -4.77 -2.66
C VAL A 42 20.04 -4.38 -4.12
N PRO A 43 20.61 -5.07 -5.13
CA PRO A 43 20.24 -4.81 -6.51
C PRO A 43 18.72 -4.95 -6.71
N LEU A 44 18.04 -3.89 -7.14
CA LEU A 44 16.57 -3.91 -7.22
C LEU A 44 16.05 -5.02 -8.15
N ARG A 45 16.82 -5.37 -9.19
CA ARG A 45 16.45 -6.40 -10.16
C ARG A 45 16.23 -7.78 -9.53
N GLN A 46 16.98 -8.15 -8.49
CA GLN A 46 16.84 -9.47 -7.86
C GLN A 46 15.91 -9.46 -6.63
N LEU A 47 15.43 -8.29 -6.22
CA LEU A 47 14.59 -8.16 -5.04
C LEU A 47 13.20 -8.76 -5.33
N THR A 48 12.87 -9.85 -4.64
CA THR A 48 11.59 -10.55 -4.73
C THR A 48 10.62 -10.16 -3.62
N LYS A 49 11.13 -9.64 -2.49
CA LYS A 49 10.31 -9.23 -1.36
C LYS A 49 10.85 -7.98 -0.68
N LEU A 50 9.96 -7.01 -0.47
CA LEU A 50 10.25 -5.75 0.20
C LEU A 50 9.25 -5.55 1.34
N ILE A 51 9.77 -5.41 2.55
CA ILE A 51 9.00 -5.09 3.74
C ILE A 51 9.51 -3.77 4.28
N ILE A 52 8.62 -2.80 4.47
CA ILE A 52 8.96 -1.51 5.06
C ILE A 52 8.07 -1.31 6.28
N LYS A 53 8.70 -1.11 7.44
CA LYS A 53 8.02 -0.95 8.72
C LYS A 53 8.33 0.38 9.35
N ASP A 54 7.35 0.91 10.06
CA ASP A 54 7.47 2.13 10.87
C ASP A 54 7.98 3.35 10.06
N PHE A 55 7.65 3.40 8.76
CA PHE A 55 8.10 4.43 7.85
C PHE A 55 6.99 4.77 6.84
N HIS A 56 6.73 6.07 6.65
CA HIS A 56 5.80 6.59 5.66
C HIS A 56 6.48 6.66 4.30
N ILE A 57 6.01 5.87 3.34
CA ILE A 57 6.48 5.93 1.96
C ILE A 57 5.45 6.67 1.12
N ASN A 58 5.89 7.62 0.31
CA ASN A 58 5.03 8.20 -0.71
C ASN A 58 4.79 7.22 -1.87
N PHE A 59 3.53 7.06 -2.27
CA PHE A 59 3.12 6.13 -3.32
C PHE A 59 3.86 6.37 -4.63
N ASP A 60 4.05 7.63 -5.03
CA ASP A 60 4.80 8.00 -6.23
C ASP A 60 6.24 7.45 -6.21
N LYS A 61 6.91 7.53 -5.05
CA LYS A 61 8.26 6.99 -4.88
C LYS A 61 8.28 5.48 -4.95
N PHE A 62 7.22 4.83 -4.46
CA PHE A 62 7.06 3.39 -4.62
C PHE A 62 6.84 3.01 -6.10
N ILE A 63 6.05 3.79 -6.85
CA ILE A 63 5.92 3.62 -8.31
C ILE A 63 7.28 3.75 -9.00
N ASP A 64 8.13 4.71 -8.60
CA ASP A 64 9.48 4.83 -9.15
C ASP A 64 10.34 3.58 -8.90
N VAL A 65 10.21 2.96 -7.72
CA VAL A 65 10.88 1.67 -7.43
C VAL A 65 10.38 0.58 -8.39
N LEU A 66 9.06 0.48 -8.60
CA LEU A 66 8.48 -0.51 -9.49
C LEU A 66 8.82 -0.26 -10.97
N TYR A 67 8.99 1.00 -11.36
CA TYR A 67 9.36 1.39 -12.72
C TYR A 67 10.73 0.83 -13.14
N LEU A 68 11.63 0.60 -12.17
CA LEU A 68 12.92 -0.06 -12.43
C LEU A 68 12.82 -1.57 -12.68
N ARG A 69 11.58 -2.11 -12.75
CA ARG A 69 11.26 -3.52 -13.02
C ARG A 69 11.96 -4.49 -12.06
N PRO A 70 11.82 -4.32 -10.74
CA PRO A 70 12.27 -5.32 -9.80
C PRO A 70 11.50 -6.63 -10.03
N HIS A 71 12.10 -7.77 -9.68
CA HIS A 71 11.38 -9.05 -9.62
C HIS A 71 10.48 -9.17 -8.39
N LEU A 72 9.91 -8.04 -7.95
CA LEU A 72 9.18 -7.92 -6.69
C LEU A 72 7.84 -8.67 -6.79
N HIS A 73 7.66 -9.66 -5.93
CA HIS A 73 6.45 -10.48 -5.82
C HIS A 73 5.65 -10.16 -4.56
N THR A 74 6.34 -9.73 -3.50
CA THR A 74 5.72 -9.42 -2.22
C THR A 74 6.12 -8.01 -1.78
N PHE A 75 5.11 -7.19 -1.48
CA PHE A 75 5.31 -5.89 -0.85
C PHE A 75 4.48 -5.80 0.43
N LYS A 76 5.12 -5.36 1.51
CA LYS A 76 4.46 -5.08 2.78
C LYS A 76 4.87 -3.71 3.27
N SER A 77 3.90 -2.86 3.62
CA SER A 77 4.16 -1.56 4.23
C SER A 77 3.23 -1.29 5.39
N ASP A 78 3.77 -0.73 6.47
CA ASP A 78 2.93 -0.18 7.53
C ASP A 78 2.19 1.08 7.05
N PHE A 79 2.89 1.96 6.33
CA PHE A 79 2.34 3.25 5.87
C PHE A 79 2.72 3.52 4.41
N LEU A 80 1.72 3.68 3.54
CA LEU A 80 1.90 4.09 2.15
C LEU A 80 1.01 5.32 1.92
N SER A 81 1.62 6.49 1.86
CA SER A 81 0.92 7.75 1.63
C SER A 81 0.53 7.86 0.17
N LEU A 82 -0.77 7.81 -0.11
CA LEU A 82 -1.34 8.03 -1.45
C LEU A 82 -1.68 9.52 -1.70
N ASN A 83 -1.29 10.41 -0.78
CA ASN A 83 -1.80 11.79 -0.70
C ASN A 83 -1.14 12.81 -1.66
N SER A 84 -0.02 12.47 -2.32
CA SER A 84 0.77 13.49 -3.05
C SER A 84 0.17 13.91 -4.39
N ILE A 85 -0.72 13.10 -4.98
CA ILE A 85 -1.35 13.35 -6.28
C ILE A 85 -2.72 12.67 -6.24
N TYR A 86 -3.81 13.39 -6.56
CA TYR A 86 -5.14 12.77 -6.70
C TYR A 86 -5.02 11.45 -7.48
N PRO A 87 -5.66 10.34 -7.06
CA PRO A 87 -5.60 9.05 -7.76
C PRO A 87 -5.85 9.18 -9.27
N SER A 88 -6.68 10.13 -9.67
CA SER A 88 -6.96 10.48 -11.08
C SER A 88 -5.77 11.06 -11.85
N ALA A 89 -4.86 11.81 -11.22
CA ALA A 89 -3.70 12.42 -11.84
C ALA A 89 -2.53 11.43 -11.98
N ILE A 90 -2.26 10.60 -10.97
CA ILE A 90 -1.19 9.59 -11.06
C ILE A 90 -1.47 8.56 -12.16
N ARG A 91 -2.74 8.16 -12.33
CA ARG A 91 -3.21 7.25 -13.40
C ARG A 91 -2.84 7.72 -14.80
N LYS A 92 -2.66 9.03 -15.02
CA LYS A 92 -2.33 9.63 -16.32
C LYS A 92 -0.83 9.61 -16.62
N THR A 93 0.02 9.38 -15.61
CA THR A 93 1.47 9.41 -15.80
C THR A 93 1.96 8.25 -16.68
N GLY A 94 3.04 8.48 -17.42
CA GLY A 94 3.71 7.43 -18.20
C GLY A 94 4.26 6.32 -17.30
N THR A 95 4.80 6.69 -16.14
CA THR A 95 5.35 5.78 -15.14
C THR A 95 4.29 4.82 -14.60
N PHE A 96 3.12 5.33 -14.21
CA PHE A 96 2.01 4.48 -13.75
C PHE A 96 1.56 3.50 -14.84
N ARG A 97 1.35 3.99 -16.07
CA ARG A 97 1.00 3.12 -17.20
C ARG A 97 2.06 2.06 -17.47
N HIS A 98 3.34 2.37 -17.29
CA HIS A 98 4.40 1.36 -17.44
C HIS A 98 4.33 0.32 -16.32
N VAL A 99 4.25 0.75 -15.07
CA VAL A 99 4.19 -0.14 -13.89
C VAL A 99 2.96 -1.03 -13.95
N LEU A 100 1.79 -0.50 -14.35
CA LEU A 100 0.54 -1.23 -14.54
C LEU A 100 0.70 -2.50 -15.38
N HIS A 101 1.55 -2.47 -16.42
CA HIS A 101 1.74 -3.61 -17.33
C HIS A 101 2.93 -4.49 -16.95
N THR A 102 3.84 -4.01 -16.11
CA THR A 102 5.14 -4.66 -15.88
C THR A 102 5.35 -5.18 -14.47
N ASN A 103 4.61 -4.66 -13.49
CA ASN A 103 4.73 -5.13 -12.12
C ASN A 103 4.29 -6.61 -11.99
N ARG A 104 4.90 -7.31 -11.03
CA ARG A 104 4.70 -8.76 -10.80
C ARG A 104 4.33 -9.06 -9.35
N ILE A 105 3.81 -8.06 -8.64
CA ILE A 105 3.42 -8.21 -7.24
C ILE A 105 2.18 -9.09 -7.19
N LYS A 106 2.27 -10.16 -6.41
CA LYS A 106 1.20 -11.13 -6.16
C LYS A 106 0.67 -11.05 -4.74
N THR A 107 1.46 -10.48 -3.83
CA THR A 107 1.11 -10.35 -2.40
C THR A 107 1.35 -8.92 -1.97
N LEU A 108 0.27 -8.26 -1.55
CA LEU A 108 0.30 -6.89 -1.04
C LEU A 108 -0.31 -6.82 0.36
N GLU A 109 0.44 -6.27 1.31
CA GLU A 109 -0.03 -6.01 2.67
C GLU A 109 0.21 -4.55 3.05
N LEU A 110 -0.88 -3.81 3.30
CA LEU A 110 -0.86 -2.43 3.73
C LEU A 110 -1.58 -2.34 5.08
N ARG A 111 -0.88 -1.92 6.13
CA ARG A 111 -1.48 -1.87 7.48
C ARG A 111 -2.26 -0.59 7.79
N HIS A 112 -2.10 0.45 6.99
CA HIS A 112 -2.86 1.68 7.14
C HIS A 112 -4.25 1.55 6.53
N GLU A 113 -5.16 2.39 7.02
CA GLU A 113 -6.54 2.48 6.51
C GLU A 113 -6.59 3.34 5.23
N CYS A 114 -7.16 2.78 4.17
CA CYS A 114 -7.33 3.43 2.87
C CYS A 114 -8.79 3.86 2.62
N THR A 115 -9.00 4.87 1.79
CA THR A 115 -10.31 5.16 1.18
C THR A 115 -10.65 4.12 0.11
N LEU A 116 -11.92 4.06 -0.31
CA LEU A 116 -12.32 3.19 -1.42
C LEU A 116 -11.59 3.56 -2.73
N GLU A 117 -11.39 4.84 -3.00
CA GLU A 117 -10.67 5.32 -4.19
C GLU A 117 -9.20 4.87 -4.20
N GLU A 118 -8.53 4.90 -3.05
CA GLU A 118 -7.16 4.41 -2.87
C GLU A 118 -7.08 2.90 -3.09
N ILE A 119 -8.04 2.13 -2.54
CA ILE A 119 -8.13 0.68 -2.73
C ILE A 119 -8.33 0.36 -4.22
N GLN A 120 -9.21 1.09 -4.91
CA GLN A 120 -9.41 0.94 -6.36
C GLN A 120 -8.12 1.22 -7.15
N LEU A 121 -7.38 2.27 -6.80
CA LEU A 121 -6.09 2.58 -7.42
C LEU A 121 -5.08 1.43 -7.26
N ILE A 122 -5.02 0.85 -6.06
CA ILE A 122 -4.14 -0.26 -5.74
C ILE A 122 -4.53 -1.52 -6.54
N VAL A 123 -5.81 -1.89 -6.51
CA VAL A 123 -6.32 -3.06 -7.25
C VAL A 123 -6.08 -2.89 -8.75
N ASP A 124 -6.27 -1.69 -9.29
CA ASP A 124 -6.04 -1.42 -10.70
C ASP A 124 -4.57 -1.58 -11.07
N LEU A 125 -3.65 -1.09 -10.22
CA LEU A 125 -2.21 -1.15 -10.46
C LEU A 125 -1.69 -2.59 -10.41
N PHE A 126 -2.11 -3.40 -9.44
CA PHE A 126 -1.59 -4.74 -9.19
C PHE A 126 -2.54 -5.82 -9.72
N ARG A 127 -2.69 -5.90 -11.05
CA ARG A 127 -3.61 -6.83 -11.72
C ARG A 127 -3.34 -8.32 -11.51
N GLN A 128 -2.18 -8.68 -10.97
CA GLN A 128 -1.76 -10.06 -10.73
C GLN A 128 -1.80 -10.45 -9.24
N LEU A 129 -2.54 -9.69 -8.40
CA LEU A 129 -2.67 -10.00 -6.98
C LEU A 129 -3.38 -11.34 -6.76
N ASN A 130 -2.72 -12.21 -6.00
CA ASN A 130 -3.30 -13.42 -5.41
C ASN A 130 -3.74 -13.17 -3.96
N TYR A 131 -3.11 -12.20 -3.30
CA TYR A 131 -3.39 -11.85 -1.91
C TYR A 131 -3.29 -10.35 -1.70
N LEU A 132 -4.35 -9.78 -1.12
CA LEU A 132 -4.44 -8.38 -0.73
C LEU A 132 -4.91 -8.31 0.73
N ASN A 133 -4.13 -7.65 1.57
CA ASN A 133 -4.53 -7.24 2.91
C ASN A 133 -4.41 -5.72 3.00
N ILE A 134 -5.53 -5.06 3.24
CA ILE A 134 -5.63 -3.60 3.26
C ILE A 134 -6.72 -3.21 4.26
N GLY A 135 -6.43 -2.20 5.09
CA GLY A 135 -7.46 -1.58 5.93
C GLY A 135 -8.33 -0.63 5.11
N MET A 136 -9.62 -0.53 5.44
CA MET A 136 -10.51 0.48 4.87
C MET A 136 -10.96 1.44 5.99
N LYS A 137 -11.00 2.74 5.70
CA LYS A 137 -11.43 3.76 6.66
C LYS A 137 -12.87 3.50 7.10
N SER A 138 -13.15 3.62 8.41
CA SER A 138 -14.48 3.33 8.97
C SER A 138 -15.61 4.06 8.27
N LYS A 139 -15.41 5.34 7.90
CA LYS A 139 -16.39 6.15 7.17
C LYS A 139 -16.83 5.58 5.80
N GLU A 140 -16.00 4.73 5.19
CA GLU A 140 -16.31 4.06 3.91
C GLU A 140 -17.07 2.73 4.16
N ILE A 141 -16.80 2.07 5.30
CA ILE A 141 -17.41 0.79 5.69
C ILE A 141 -18.81 1.00 6.26
N GLU A 142 -18.99 2.01 7.12
CA GLU A 142 -20.24 2.33 7.80
C GLU A 142 -21.46 2.33 6.86
N PRO A 143 -21.49 3.08 5.74
CA PRO A 143 -22.65 3.10 4.85
C PRO A 143 -22.91 1.74 4.18
N ILE A 144 -21.87 0.96 3.89
CA ILE A 144 -22.01 -0.38 3.28
C ILE A 144 -22.69 -1.33 4.26
N VAL A 145 -22.25 -1.32 5.52
CA VAL A 145 -22.82 -2.15 6.58
C VAL A 145 -24.26 -1.72 6.88
N GLN A 146 -24.53 -0.41 6.98
CA GLN A 146 -25.89 0.11 7.15
C GLN A 146 -26.82 -0.40 6.04
N TYR A 147 -26.41 -0.26 4.79
CA TYR A 147 -27.21 -0.71 3.64
C TYR A 147 -27.51 -2.21 3.71
N GLN A 148 -26.49 -3.05 3.96
CA GLN A 148 -26.69 -4.50 4.04
C GLN A 148 -27.64 -4.89 5.17
N LEU A 149 -27.54 -4.25 6.33
CA LEU A 149 -28.42 -4.50 7.47
C LEU A 149 -29.85 -4.07 7.19
N THR A 150 -30.07 -2.89 6.59
CA THR A 150 -31.40 -2.45 6.17
C THR A 150 -32.04 -3.46 5.23
N VAL A 151 -31.30 -3.93 4.22
CA VAL A 151 -31.80 -4.95 3.28
C VAL A 151 -32.12 -6.27 3.98
N MET A 152 -31.35 -6.67 5.00
CA MET A 152 -31.63 -7.89 5.78
C MET A 152 -32.90 -7.74 6.63
N ILE A 153 -33.06 -6.61 7.34
CA ILE A 153 -34.23 -6.31 8.17
C ILE A 153 -35.51 -6.28 7.32
N GLU A 154 -35.47 -5.62 6.16
CA GLU A 154 -36.58 -5.57 5.21
C GLU A 154 -36.97 -6.95 4.69
N LYS A 155 -35.98 -7.81 4.38
CA LYS A 155 -36.22 -9.17 3.89
C LYS A 155 -36.81 -10.10 4.94
N GLU A 156 -36.44 -9.94 6.21
CA GLU A 156 -36.95 -10.76 7.30
C GLU A 156 -38.30 -10.26 7.86
N ASN A 157 -38.89 -9.21 7.27
CA ASN A 157 -40.18 -8.64 7.69
C ASN A 157 -40.18 -8.18 9.16
N VAL A 158 -39.01 -7.83 9.70
CA VAL A 158 -38.86 -7.29 11.06
C VAL A 158 -39.16 -5.79 11.00
N LEU A 159 -40.41 -5.45 10.70
CA LEU A 159 -40.92 -4.08 10.57
C LEU A 159 -41.23 -3.47 11.95
N ASP A 160 -40.20 -3.30 12.77
CA ASP A 160 -40.21 -2.27 13.80
C ASP A 160 -39.19 -1.18 13.40
N ASP A 161 -39.40 0.08 13.78
CA ASP A 161 -38.57 1.22 13.39
C ASP A 161 -37.17 1.16 14.05
N TYR A 162 -36.28 0.31 13.53
CA TYR A 162 -34.92 0.22 14.05
C TYR A 162 -34.04 1.38 13.57
N LEU A 163 -33.38 2.07 14.51
CA LEU A 163 -32.36 3.07 14.21
C LEU A 163 -30.97 2.45 14.38
N ILE A 164 -30.21 2.35 13.28
CA ILE A 164 -28.84 1.83 13.28
C ILE A 164 -27.86 2.99 13.47
N LYS A 165 -27.05 2.94 14.53
CA LYS A 165 -26.05 3.98 14.82
C LYS A 165 -24.68 3.38 15.10
N PHE A 166 -23.64 4.00 14.55
CA PHE A 166 -22.26 3.70 14.87
C PHE A 166 -21.75 4.70 15.92
N VAL A 167 -21.18 4.20 17.01
CA VAL A 167 -20.54 5.01 18.05
C VAL A 167 -19.19 4.36 18.39
N ASN A 168 -18.09 5.09 18.22
CA ASN A 168 -16.73 4.61 18.51
C ASN A 168 -16.36 3.29 17.82
N ARG A 169 -16.79 3.08 16.57
CA ARG A 169 -16.62 1.84 15.78
C ARG A 169 -17.48 0.65 16.22
N ASP A 170 -18.28 0.81 17.27
CA ASP A 170 -19.29 -0.17 17.68
C ASP A 170 -20.64 0.15 17.03
N MET A 171 -21.38 -0.91 16.68
CA MET A 171 -22.70 -0.80 16.05
C MET A 171 -23.79 -1.07 17.06
N TYR A 172 -24.80 -0.20 17.08
CA TYR A 172 -25.93 -0.30 17.99
C TYR A 172 -27.25 -0.34 17.20
N LEU A 173 -28.13 -1.24 17.64
CA LEU A 173 -29.49 -1.39 17.16
C LEU A 173 -30.43 -0.91 18.27
N TRP A 174 -31.32 0.03 17.96
CA TRP A 174 -32.26 0.63 18.92
C TRP A 174 -33.67 0.48 18.35
N CYS A 175 -34.62 0.04 19.17
CA CYS A 175 -36.07 0.10 18.92
C CYS A 175 -36.65 1.39 19.50
#